data_AF-A0A1D6J7S2-F1
#
_entry.id   AF-A0A1D6J7S2-F1
#
_cell.length_a   1.000
_cell.length_b   1.000
_cell.length_c   1.000
_cell.angle_alpha   90.00
_cell.angle_beta   90.00
_cell.angle_gamma   90.00
#
_symmetry.space_group_name_H-M   'P 1'
#
loop_
_entity.id
_entity.type
_entity.pdbx_description
1 polymer ?
#
loop_
_entity_poly.entity_id
_entity_poly.type
_entity_poly.pdbx_seq_one_letter_code
_entity_poly.pdbx_strand_id
1 'polypeptide(L)'
;MKLDLVFVPIGTSNEMKADISINVTEDRSINSFLFLMHINIGTPPIMNLVGIDTGSTLSCVQCQPCQPRQPHCHQQAAKAGQIFDPSRSTTFHHAGCKSRKCLVVKDSLSLEFANCMENENTCLYSVTYGGRWTYTAGKVVWDKLTIGTNTRFSFMFCCSLNMEYKNYEEAGIVGFGSSDISFFEQVSSQINYKSFSYCLPSNKMAIGYMNLGDYRGQGADVLYTPLSRTTSKPTYSLTNMFYADSTYGLCMTVMKTTDVGVQILGNRATRSFGTTFDIQGMIFGFRYSAC
;
A
#
# COMPACT_ATOMS: atom_id res chain seq x y z
N MET A 1 -33.97 -34.95 -29.51
CA MET A 1 -32.94 -33.91 -29.37
C MET A 1 -32.24 -34.16 -28.03
N LYS A 2 -31.14 -34.92 -28.05
CA LYS A 2 -30.31 -35.23 -26.87
C LYS A 2 -29.26 -34.12 -26.78
N LEU A 3 -29.23 -33.39 -25.68
CA LEU A 3 -28.15 -32.45 -25.38
C LEU A 3 -26.93 -33.27 -24.93
N ASP A 4 -25.87 -33.28 -25.73
CA ASP A 4 -24.58 -33.80 -25.31
C ASP A 4 -23.89 -32.74 -24.44
N LEU A 5 -23.72 -33.05 -23.15
CA LEU A 5 -22.91 -32.25 -22.22
C LEU A 5 -21.44 -32.48 -22.55
N VAL A 6 -20.80 -31.49 -23.18
CA VAL A 6 -19.35 -31.44 -23.37
C VAL A 6 -18.70 -31.09 -22.04
N PHE A 7 -17.97 -32.04 -21.45
CA PHE A 7 -17.11 -31.78 -20.30
C PHE A 7 -15.86 -31.01 -20.77
N VAL A 8 -15.77 -29.74 -20.39
CA VAL A 8 -14.52 -28.97 -20.47
C VAL A 8 -13.67 -29.34 -19.24
N PRO A 9 -12.43 -29.83 -19.39
CA PRO A 9 -11.58 -30.12 -18.24
C PRO A 9 -11.23 -28.80 -17.53
N ILE A 10 -11.65 -28.65 -16.27
CA ILE A 10 -11.14 -27.59 -15.40
C ILE A 10 -9.71 -27.98 -15.05
N GLY A 11 -8.74 -27.21 -15.54
CA GLY A 11 -7.33 -27.40 -15.24
C GLY A 11 -7.09 -27.42 -13.74
N THR A 12 -6.51 -28.52 -13.26
CA THR A 12 -6.08 -28.70 -11.87
C THR A 12 -4.74 -27.99 -11.66
N SER A 13 -4.78 -26.82 -11.02
CA SER A 13 -3.66 -26.29 -10.22
C SER A 13 -4.18 -25.30 -9.16
N ASN A 14 -5.03 -25.78 -8.25
CA ASN A 14 -5.27 -25.06 -7.01
C ASN A 14 -4.13 -25.40 -6.03
N GLU A 15 -2.95 -24.82 -6.25
CA GLU A 15 -2.05 -24.58 -5.13
C GLU A 15 -2.81 -23.65 -4.17
N MET A 16 -3.05 -24.11 -2.93
CA MET A 16 -3.61 -23.24 -1.89
C MET A 16 -2.66 -22.06 -1.70
N LYS A 17 -3.12 -20.84 -2.02
CA LYS A 17 -2.33 -19.63 -1.78
C LYS A 17 -2.17 -19.44 -0.28
N ALA A 18 -0.94 -19.43 0.22
CA ALA A 18 -0.67 -19.26 1.64
C ALA A 18 -0.80 -17.80 2.07
N ASP A 19 -0.98 -17.59 3.38
CA ASP A 19 -0.90 -16.24 3.96
C ASP A 19 0.53 -15.71 3.85
N ILE A 20 0.66 -14.40 3.66
CA ILE A 20 1.94 -13.73 3.46
C ILE A 20 2.26 -12.94 4.72
N SER A 21 3.32 -13.33 5.43
CA SER A 21 3.85 -12.55 6.55
C SER A 21 4.98 -11.64 6.08
N ILE A 22 4.95 -10.39 6.51
CA ILE A 22 5.88 -9.33 6.15
C ILE A 22 6.35 -8.65 7.43
N ASN A 23 7.66 -8.51 7.59
CA ASN A 23 8.21 -7.75 8.71
C ASN A 23 7.86 -6.26 8.57
N VAL A 24 7.40 -5.67 9.66
CA VAL A 24 7.07 -4.25 9.77
C VAL A 24 7.96 -3.62 10.82
N THR A 25 8.53 -2.46 10.49
CA THR A 25 9.48 -1.77 11.35
C THR A 25 9.04 -0.34 11.64
N GLU A 26 9.41 0.14 12.83
CA GLU A 26 9.31 1.55 13.19
C GLU A 26 10.72 2.16 13.15
N ASP A 27 11.04 2.93 12.11
CA ASP A 27 12.28 3.71 12.03
C ASP A 27 11.97 5.19 11.87
N ARG A 28 11.92 5.89 13.01
CA ARG A 28 11.58 7.32 13.08
C ARG A 28 12.58 8.24 12.42
N SER A 29 13.80 7.76 12.17
CA SER A 29 14.81 8.55 11.45
C SER A 29 14.64 8.46 9.94
N ILE A 30 13.84 7.51 9.44
CA ILE A 30 13.37 7.47 8.04
C ILE A 30 12.00 8.12 7.95
N ASN A 31 11.03 7.60 8.71
CA ASN A 31 9.67 8.10 8.69
C ASN A 31 9.06 8.08 10.09
N SER A 32 8.77 9.26 10.63
CA SER A 32 8.15 9.44 11.94
C SER A 32 6.61 9.44 11.90
N PHE A 33 6.03 9.18 10.72
CA PHE A 33 4.60 9.17 10.45
C PHE A 33 4.03 7.85 9.91
N LEU A 34 4.79 7.02 9.20
CA LEU A 34 4.33 5.71 8.67
C LEU A 34 5.16 4.56 9.22
N PHE A 35 4.50 3.42 9.46
CA PHE A 35 5.22 2.15 9.62
C PHE A 35 5.81 1.73 8.28
N LEU A 36 6.99 1.11 8.33
CA LEU A 36 7.73 0.74 7.14
C LEU A 36 7.66 -0.77 6.92
N MET A 37 7.58 -1.16 5.65
CA MET A 37 7.77 -2.55 5.23
C MET A 37 8.82 -2.64 4.14
N HIS A 38 9.48 -3.79 4.10
CA HIS A 38 10.44 -4.11 3.05
C HIS A 38 9.68 -4.64 1.83
N ILE A 39 10.00 -4.07 0.67
CA ILE A 39 9.63 -4.62 -0.63
C ILE A 39 10.88 -4.75 -1.50
N ASN A 40 10.82 -5.61 -2.51
CA ASN A 40 11.82 -5.59 -3.57
C ASN A 40 11.18 -5.41 -4.93
N ILE A 41 11.72 -4.50 -5.75
CA ILE A 41 11.22 -4.18 -7.08
C ILE A 41 12.28 -4.53 -8.12
N GLY A 42 11.85 -5.06 -9.26
CA GLY A 42 12.68 -5.24 -10.45
C GLY A 42 13.22 -6.65 -10.63
N THR A 43 13.91 -6.83 -11.77
CA THR A 43 14.70 -8.02 -12.08
C THR A 43 16.09 -7.59 -12.59
N PRO A 44 17.17 -7.72 -11.78
CA PRO A 44 17.20 -8.30 -10.43
C PRO A 44 16.48 -7.44 -9.39
N PRO A 45 15.98 -8.06 -8.29
CA PRO A 45 15.25 -7.34 -7.25
C PRO A 45 16.18 -6.39 -6.48
N ILE A 46 15.76 -5.13 -6.31
CA ILE A 46 16.39 -4.18 -5.39
C ILE A 46 15.49 -3.91 -4.20
N MET A 47 16.07 -3.73 -3.02
CA MET A 47 15.34 -3.49 -1.78
C MET A 47 14.89 -2.03 -1.69
N ASN A 48 13.65 -1.82 -1.25
CA ASN A 48 13.07 -0.53 -0.91
C ASN A 48 12.29 -0.63 0.41
N LEU A 49 12.57 0.26 1.36
CA LEU A 49 11.74 0.50 2.53
C LEU A 49 10.65 1.49 2.19
N VAL A 50 9.40 1.09 2.34
CA VAL A 50 8.23 1.90 1.97
C VAL A 50 7.26 2.05 3.13
N GLY A 51 6.62 3.21 3.22
CA GLY A 51 5.55 3.48 4.18
C GLY A 51 4.27 2.72 3.85
N ILE A 52 3.66 2.11 4.86
CA ILE A 52 2.32 1.51 4.77
C ILE A 52 1.29 2.62 4.89
N ASP A 53 0.62 2.96 3.79
CA ASP A 53 -0.35 4.05 3.75
C ASP A 53 -1.76 3.51 3.46
N THR A 54 -2.54 3.30 4.52
CA THR A 54 -3.96 2.92 4.43
C THR A 54 -4.85 4.03 3.89
N GLY A 55 -4.31 5.24 3.71
CA GLY A 55 -5.02 6.34 3.10
C GLY A 55 -4.66 6.71 1.68
N SER A 56 -3.68 6.04 1.10
CA SER A 56 -3.36 6.15 -0.32
C SER A 56 -3.94 4.99 -1.11
N THR A 57 -4.41 5.31 -2.31
CA THR A 57 -4.82 4.30 -3.28
C THR A 57 -3.63 3.81 -4.09
N LEU A 58 -2.84 4.70 -4.69
CA LEU A 58 -1.73 4.31 -5.56
C LEU A 58 -0.42 4.16 -4.75
N SER A 59 0.36 3.13 -5.07
CA SER A 59 1.68 2.90 -4.45
C SER A 59 2.76 3.56 -5.28
N CYS A 60 3.63 4.37 -4.67
CA CYS A 60 4.68 5.12 -5.38
C CYS A 60 6.06 4.79 -4.81
N VAL A 61 7.06 4.76 -5.68
CA VAL A 61 8.49 4.74 -5.28
C VAL A 61 9.27 5.79 -6.06
N GLN A 62 10.33 6.33 -5.46
CA GLN A 62 11.21 7.25 -6.16
C GLN A 62 12.03 6.52 -7.23
N CYS A 63 12.08 7.13 -8.42
CA CYS A 63 12.79 6.60 -9.56
C CYS A 63 13.86 7.55 -10.10
N GLN A 64 14.83 7.00 -10.82
CA GLN A 64 15.73 7.80 -11.64
C GLN A 64 14.98 8.58 -12.73
N PRO A 65 15.43 9.79 -13.10
CA PRO A 65 16.74 10.38 -12.79
C PRO A 65 16.80 11.15 -11.47
N CYS A 66 15.81 11.07 -10.58
CA CYS A 66 15.90 11.75 -9.29
C CYS A 66 17.13 11.29 -8.51
N GLN A 67 17.85 12.26 -7.95
CA GLN A 67 18.98 12.03 -7.05
C GLN A 67 18.75 12.77 -5.73
N PRO A 68 19.31 12.27 -4.61
CA PRO A 68 19.25 12.97 -3.34
C PRO A 68 19.77 14.40 -3.49
N ARG A 69 19.14 15.37 -2.80
CA ARG A 69 19.45 16.81 -2.83
C ARG A 69 19.16 17.54 -4.14
N GLN A 70 18.60 16.89 -5.15
CA GLN A 70 18.06 17.61 -6.31
C GLN A 70 16.74 18.29 -5.96
N PRO A 71 16.46 19.50 -6.51
CA PRO A 71 15.15 20.11 -6.39
C PRO A 71 14.06 19.16 -6.90
N HIS A 72 12.91 19.14 -6.23
CA HIS A 72 11.76 18.31 -6.63
C HIS A 72 12.00 16.80 -6.62
N CYS A 73 13.04 16.35 -5.93
CA CYS A 73 13.28 14.94 -5.64
C CYS A 73 13.30 14.72 -4.12
N HIS A 74 12.83 13.56 -3.69
CA HIS A 74 12.82 13.17 -2.30
C HIS A 74 14.22 12.79 -1.83
N GLN A 75 14.51 13.17 -0.58
CA GLN A 75 15.74 12.82 0.10
C GLN A 75 15.64 11.39 0.64
N GLN A 76 15.69 10.40 -0.25
CA GLN A 76 15.65 8.99 0.14
C GLN A 76 16.93 8.62 0.91
N ALA A 77 16.77 8.07 2.12
CA ALA A 77 17.88 7.59 2.94
C ALA A 77 18.56 6.39 2.27
N ALA A 78 19.88 6.30 2.35
CA ALA A 78 20.62 5.14 1.81
C ALA A 78 20.15 3.80 2.42
N LYS A 79 19.78 3.82 3.71
CA LYS A 79 19.21 2.65 4.40
C LYS A 79 17.77 2.32 3.98
N ALA A 80 17.06 3.24 3.34
CA ALA A 80 15.76 2.97 2.75
C ALA A 80 15.85 2.24 1.40
N GLY A 81 17.05 2.00 0.89
CA GLY A 81 17.29 1.30 -0.36
C GLY A 81 17.85 2.21 -1.45
N GLN A 82 18.10 1.64 -2.62
CA GLN A 82 18.55 2.39 -3.79
C GLN A 82 17.34 3.03 -4.49
N ILE A 83 17.54 4.20 -5.10
CA ILE A 83 16.53 4.80 -5.99
C ILE A 83 16.33 3.85 -7.17
N PHE A 84 15.08 3.51 -7.48
CA PHE A 84 14.79 2.54 -8.53
C PHE A 84 15.19 3.08 -9.91
N ASP A 85 15.93 2.29 -10.67
CA ASP A 85 16.32 2.60 -12.04
C ASP A 85 15.58 1.65 -13.00
N PRO A 86 14.50 2.14 -13.65
CA PRO A 86 13.74 1.36 -14.62
C PRO A 86 14.59 0.70 -15.71
N SER A 87 15.66 1.36 -16.15
CA SER A 87 16.49 0.88 -17.26
C SER A 87 17.30 -0.37 -16.92
N ARG A 88 17.44 -0.68 -15.62
CA ARG A 88 18.22 -1.81 -15.11
C ARG A 88 17.37 -3.05 -14.81
N SER A 89 16.05 -2.96 -14.96
CA SER A 89 15.15 -4.08 -14.70
C SER A 89 14.67 -4.71 -16.00
N THR A 90 14.90 -6.02 -16.17
CA THR A 90 14.48 -6.75 -17.38
C THR A 90 12.97 -7.04 -17.43
N THR A 91 12.24 -6.79 -16.34
CA THR A 91 10.78 -6.99 -16.27
C THR A 91 9.99 -5.69 -16.27
N PHE A 92 10.70 -4.55 -16.31
CA PHE A 92 10.10 -3.23 -16.38
C PHE A 92 9.31 -3.04 -17.68
N HIS A 93 8.13 -2.44 -17.57
CA HIS A 93 7.39 -1.92 -18.72
C HIS A 93 6.42 -0.81 -18.32
N HIS A 94 6.09 0.06 -19.27
CA HIS A 94 5.15 1.16 -19.05
C HIS A 94 3.70 0.66 -18.98
N ALA A 95 2.87 1.32 -18.15
CA ALA A 95 1.42 1.19 -18.27
C ALA A 95 0.96 2.01 -19.49
N GLY A 96 0.45 1.32 -20.52
CA GLY A 96 0.03 1.97 -21.77
C GLY A 96 -1.09 3.00 -21.61
N CYS A 97 -1.13 4.03 -22.47
CA CYS A 97 -2.17 5.08 -22.46
C CYS A 97 -3.58 4.53 -22.51
N LYS A 98 -3.79 3.55 -23.39
CA LYS A 98 -5.10 2.92 -23.64
C LYS A 98 -5.38 1.73 -22.72
N SER A 99 -4.51 1.47 -21.75
CA SER A 99 -4.72 0.37 -20.81
C SER A 99 -5.89 0.69 -19.87
N ARG A 100 -6.68 -0.34 -19.53
CA ARG A 100 -7.77 -0.18 -18.54
C ARG A 100 -7.26 0.41 -17.23
N LYS A 101 -6.07 0.02 -16.80
CA LYS A 101 -5.45 0.51 -15.56
C LYS A 101 -5.10 1.99 -15.61
N CYS A 102 -4.69 2.53 -16.75
CA CYS A 102 -4.47 3.96 -16.88
C CYS A 102 -5.78 4.77 -16.72
N LEU A 103 -6.90 4.25 -17.22
CA LEU A 103 -8.21 4.85 -16.98
C LEU A 103 -8.58 4.80 -15.49
N VAL A 104 -8.35 3.67 -14.83
CA VAL A 104 -8.63 3.55 -13.38
C VAL A 104 -7.75 4.50 -12.56
N VAL A 105 -6.48 4.73 -12.95
CA VAL A 105 -5.62 5.75 -12.31
C VAL A 105 -6.24 7.13 -12.42
N LYS A 106 -6.72 7.52 -13.62
CA LYS A 106 -7.41 8.80 -13.82
C LYS A 106 -8.59 8.97 -12.90
N ASP A 107 -9.47 7.97 -12.87
CA ASP A 107 -10.72 8.00 -12.10
C ASP A 107 -10.42 8.00 -10.59
N SER A 108 -9.54 7.09 -10.14
CA SER A 108 -9.21 6.89 -8.72
C SER A 108 -8.49 8.08 -8.10
N LEU A 109 -7.69 8.81 -8.89
CA LEU A 109 -6.98 10.01 -8.44
C LEU A 109 -7.71 11.31 -8.81
N SER A 110 -8.86 11.22 -9.48
CA SER A 110 -9.64 12.37 -9.95
C SER A 110 -8.80 13.37 -10.75
N LEU A 111 -8.01 12.88 -11.70
CA LEU A 111 -7.12 13.73 -12.50
C LEU A 111 -7.94 14.58 -13.49
N GLU A 112 -7.76 15.90 -13.44
CA GLU A 112 -8.50 16.86 -14.29
C GLU A 112 -7.99 16.92 -15.74
N PHE A 113 -6.74 16.52 -15.99
CA PHE A 113 -6.07 16.66 -17.29
C PHE A 113 -5.76 15.31 -17.96
N ALA A 114 -5.21 15.38 -19.18
CA ALA A 114 -4.69 14.20 -19.87
C ALA A 114 -3.63 13.51 -19.00
N ASN A 115 -3.83 12.22 -18.75
CA ASN A 115 -2.97 11.41 -17.90
C ASN A 115 -2.10 10.45 -18.72
N CYS A 116 -1.67 10.89 -19.91
CA CYS A 116 -0.76 10.12 -20.72
C CYS A 116 0.25 10.94 -21.51
N MET A 117 1.41 10.32 -21.74
CA MET A 117 2.45 10.76 -22.65
C MET A 117 2.44 9.82 -23.87
N GLU A 118 1.80 10.27 -24.96
CA GLU A 118 1.47 9.44 -26.13
C GLU A 118 2.71 8.95 -26.89
N ASN A 119 3.74 9.78 -27.01
CA ASN A 119 4.99 9.44 -27.70
C ASN A 119 5.75 8.28 -27.05
N GLU A 120 5.61 8.11 -25.74
CA GLU A 120 6.19 7.00 -24.98
C GLU A 120 5.15 5.90 -24.66
N ASN A 121 3.89 6.11 -25.03
CA ASN A 121 2.75 5.28 -24.63
C ASN A 121 2.78 4.97 -23.12
N THR A 122 2.94 5.99 -22.28
CA THR A 122 3.06 5.82 -20.82
C THR A 122 2.05 6.68 -20.07
N CYS A 123 1.29 6.01 -19.21
CA CYS A 123 0.35 6.64 -18.31
C CYS A 123 1.10 7.53 -17.30
N LEU A 124 0.53 8.70 -17.04
CA LEU A 124 1.02 9.68 -16.08
C LEU A 124 0.10 9.72 -14.87
N TYR A 125 0.66 10.12 -13.74
CA TYR A 125 -0.11 10.39 -12.54
C TYR A 125 0.38 11.68 -11.89
N SER A 126 -0.51 12.28 -11.10
CA SER A 126 -0.17 13.35 -10.15
C SER A 126 -1.11 13.23 -8.97
N VAL A 127 -0.59 13.32 -7.76
CA VAL A 127 -1.40 13.27 -6.53
C VAL A 127 -0.90 14.32 -5.56
N THR A 128 -1.84 14.93 -4.84
CA THR A 128 -1.58 15.92 -3.79
C THR A 128 -2.05 15.40 -2.42
N TYR A 129 -1.30 15.73 -1.38
CA TYR A 129 -1.53 15.33 -0.01
C TYR A 129 -1.68 16.55 0.91
N GLY A 130 -2.32 16.36 2.07
CA GLY A 130 -2.28 17.32 3.18
C GLY A 130 -2.69 18.76 2.85
N GLY A 131 -3.73 18.97 2.05
CA GLY A 131 -4.18 20.32 1.68
C GLY A 131 -3.41 20.98 0.53
N ARG A 132 -2.76 20.16 -0.33
CA ARG A 132 -2.07 20.53 -1.58
C ARG A 132 -0.63 21.05 -1.46
N TRP A 133 -0.07 21.06 -0.25
CA TRP A 133 1.33 21.47 0.00
C TRP A 133 2.35 20.38 -0.27
N THR A 134 1.88 19.15 -0.44
CA THR A 134 2.70 17.98 -0.74
C THR A 134 2.16 17.32 -1.99
N TYR A 135 3.05 16.89 -2.88
CA TYR A 135 2.63 16.22 -4.10
C TYR A 135 3.68 15.24 -4.62
N THR A 136 3.25 14.34 -5.49
CA THR A 136 4.14 13.56 -6.36
C THR A 136 3.51 13.38 -7.74
N ALA A 137 4.35 13.39 -8.76
CA ALA A 137 3.99 13.16 -10.15
C ALA A 137 5.08 12.36 -10.86
N GLY A 138 4.67 11.66 -11.92
CA GLY A 138 5.57 10.81 -12.68
C GLY A 138 4.82 9.86 -13.60
N LYS A 139 5.40 8.67 -13.81
CA LYS A 139 4.89 7.66 -14.74
C LYS A 139 4.29 6.49 -13.96
N VAL A 140 3.22 5.89 -14.48
CA VAL A 140 2.70 4.61 -13.98
C VAL A 140 3.37 3.49 -14.76
N VAL A 141 3.92 2.52 -14.03
CA VAL A 141 4.77 1.48 -14.57
C VAL A 141 4.41 0.13 -13.96
N TRP A 142 4.91 -0.92 -14.58
CA TRP A 142 4.84 -2.28 -14.11
C TRP A 142 6.24 -2.83 -13.92
N ASP A 143 6.43 -3.57 -12.85
CA ASP A 143 7.59 -4.42 -12.67
C ASP A 143 7.27 -5.60 -11.74
N LYS A 144 8.24 -6.46 -11.48
CA LYS A 144 8.11 -7.55 -10.52
C LYS A 144 8.29 -7.00 -9.11
N LEU A 145 7.29 -7.25 -8.25
CA LEU A 145 7.38 -7.01 -6.82
C LEU A 145 7.66 -8.34 -6.11
N THR A 146 8.51 -8.29 -5.09
CA THR A 146 8.73 -9.40 -4.14
C THR A 146 8.48 -8.93 -2.72
N ILE A 147 7.63 -9.65 -1.98
CA ILE A 147 7.28 -9.37 -0.59
C ILE A 147 7.31 -10.63 0.29
N GLY A 148 7.39 -10.43 1.60
CA GLY A 148 7.46 -11.53 2.57
C GLY A 148 8.67 -12.43 2.31
N THR A 149 8.50 -13.73 2.48
CA THR A 149 9.58 -14.70 2.24
C THR A 149 9.98 -14.79 0.77
N ASN A 150 9.01 -14.87 -0.15
CA ASN A 150 9.29 -14.98 -1.58
C ASN A 150 8.07 -14.78 -2.50
N THR A 151 7.02 -14.09 -2.06
CA THR A 151 5.82 -13.91 -2.90
C THR A 151 6.13 -12.90 -4.01
N ARG A 152 6.02 -13.35 -5.27
CA ARG A 152 6.39 -12.56 -6.45
C ARG A 152 5.21 -12.41 -7.39
N PHE A 153 4.93 -11.18 -7.81
CA PHE A 153 3.87 -10.90 -8.78
C PHE A 153 4.20 -9.66 -9.62
N SER A 154 3.54 -9.54 -10.77
CA SER A 154 3.60 -8.31 -11.56
C SER A 154 2.79 -7.23 -10.85
N PHE A 155 3.42 -6.10 -10.61
CA PHE A 155 2.90 -5.04 -9.76
C PHE A 155 2.95 -3.71 -10.50
N MET A 156 1.82 -3.01 -10.46
CA MET A 156 1.67 -1.67 -10.98
C MET A 156 1.89 -0.65 -9.87
N PHE A 157 2.73 0.34 -10.13
CA PHE A 157 3.05 1.40 -9.19
C PHE A 157 3.40 2.70 -9.92
N CYS A 158 3.44 3.81 -9.17
CA CYS A 158 3.99 5.06 -9.65
C CYS A 158 5.50 5.11 -9.49
N CYS A 159 6.16 5.49 -10.56
CA CYS A 159 7.56 5.86 -10.61
C CYS A 159 7.66 7.37 -10.45
N SER A 160 7.95 7.83 -9.24
CA SER A 160 7.99 9.25 -8.87
C SER A 160 9.21 9.93 -9.45
N LEU A 161 8.97 10.97 -10.26
CA LEU A 161 10.01 11.75 -10.95
C LEU A 161 10.00 13.22 -10.53
N ASN A 162 8.94 13.66 -9.87
CA ASN A 162 8.79 15.01 -9.34
C ASN A 162 7.95 14.91 -8.06
N MET A 163 8.48 15.34 -6.93
CA MET A 163 7.76 15.33 -5.67
C MET A 163 8.21 16.43 -4.72
N GLU A 164 7.24 16.94 -3.98
CA GLU A 164 7.46 17.82 -2.84
C GLU A 164 6.94 17.13 -1.59
N TYR A 165 7.81 16.35 -0.97
CA TYR A 165 7.55 15.66 0.29
C TYR A 165 8.74 15.86 1.22
N LYS A 166 8.55 16.74 2.20
CA LYS A 166 9.59 17.21 3.12
C LYS A 166 9.45 16.46 4.45
N ASN A 167 10.59 16.22 5.11
CA ASN A 167 10.74 15.68 6.48
C ASN A 167 10.75 14.16 6.66
N TYR A 168 10.72 13.39 5.57
CA TYR A 168 10.84 11.93 5.62
C TYR A 168 11.84 11.46 4.56
N GLU A 169 12.29 10.21 4.64
CA GLU A 169 13.39 9.68 3.84
C GLU A 169 13.18 8.23 3.35
N GLU A 170 11.95 7.70 3.37
CA GLU A 170 11.65 6.37 2.84
C GLU A 170 11.76 6.31 1.30
N ALA A 171 11.74 5.11 0.72
CA ALA A 171 11.80 4.98 -0.74
C ALA A 171 10.48 5.31 -1.45
N GLY A 172 9.38 5.35 -0.70
CA GLY A 172 8.04 5.59 -1.20
C GLY A 172 6.96 5.01 -0.28
N ILE A 173 5.76 4.81 -0.81
CA ILE A 173 4.61 4.29 -0.07
C ILE A 173 3.92 3.13 -0.81
N VAL A 174 3.31 2.23 -0.06
CA VAL A 174 2.34 1.25 -0.58
C VAL A 174 0.94 1.61 -0.10
N GLY A 175 0.04 1.80 -1.06
CA GLY A 175 -1.34 2.22 -0.82
C GLY A 175 -2.29 1.06 -0.57
N PHE A 176 -3.01 1.06 0.54
CA PHE A 176 -4.01 0.03 0.89
C PHE A 176 -5.46 0.47 0.61
N GLY A 177 -5.64 1.42 -0.32
CA GLY A 177 -6.97 1.86 -0.76
C GLY A 177 -7.80 0.75 -1.44
N SER A 178 -9.05 1.08 -1.76
CA SER A 178 -10.08 0.13 -2.24
C SER A 178 -10.18 0.02 -3.76
N SER A 179 -9.34 0.74 -4.51
CA SER A 179 -9.27 0.63 -5.98
C SER A 179 -8.36 -0.51 -6.39
N ASP A 180 -8.64 -1.12 -7.54
CA ASP A 180 -7.89 -2.26 -8.10
C ASP A 180 -6.42 -1.94 -8.49
N ILE A 181 -6.01 -0.67 -8.36
CA ILE A 181 -4.64 -0.17 -8.55
C ILE A 181 -3.86 -0.10 -7.22
N SER A 182 -4.50 -0.37 -6.08
CA SER A 182 -3.84 -0.36 -4.78
C SER A 182 -2.95 -1.56 -4.57
N PHE A 183 -1.97 -1.43 -3.68
CA PHE A 183 -1.11 -2.56 -3.30
C PHE A 183 -1.95 -3.73 -2.80
N PHE A 184 -2.90 -3.45 -1.90
CA PHE A 184 -3.71 -4.50 -1.30
C PHE A 184 -4.60 -5.22 -2.31
N GLU A 185 -5.24 -4.48 -3.22
CA GLU A 185 -6.07 -5.10 -4.25
C GLU A 185 -5.25 -5.92 -5.26
N GLN A 186 -4.04 -5.46 -5.61
CA GLN A 186 -3.14 -6.21 -6.50
C GLN A 186 -2.60 -7.50 -5.83
N VAL A 187 -2.15 -7.42 -4.57
CA VAL A 187 -1.67 -8.58 -3.82
C VAL A 187 -2.80 -9.52 -3.40
N SER A 188 -4.06 -9.07 -3.40
CA SER A 188 -5.20 -9.93 -3.07
C SER A 188 -5.32 -11.15 -3.99
N SER A 189 -4.79 -11.04 -5.20
CA SER A 189 -4.67 -12.16 -6.14
C SER A 189 -3.71 -13.26 -5.68
N GLN A 190 -2.89 -13.01 -4.66
CA GLN A 190 -1.87 -13.90 -4.11
C GLN A 190 -2.26 -14.55 -2.77
N ILE A 191 -3.46 -14.27 -2.26
CA ILE A 191 -3.96 -14.76 -0.96
C ILE A 191 -5.37 -15.35 -1.11
N ASN A 192 -5.79 -16.18 -0.15
CA ASN A 192 -7.10 -16.86 -0.19
C ASN A 192 -8.24 -16.05 0.41
N TYR A 193 -7.95 -15.14 1.33
CA TYR A 193 -8.96 -14.34 2.02
C TYR A 193 -8.54 -12.87 1.99
N LYS A 194 -9.45 -11.97 1.59
CA LYS A 194 -9.12 -10.55 1.46
C LYS A 194 -9.14 -9.87 2.81
N SER A 195 -8.04 -10.03 3.55
CA SER A 195 -7.75 -9.25 4.74
C SER A 195 -6.28 -8.96 4.86
N PHE A 196 -5.97 -7.92 5.63
CA PHE A 196 -4.63 -7.68 6.13
C PHE A 196 -4.70 -7.30 7.60
N SER A 197 -3.67 -7.67 8.34
CA SER A 197 -3.52 -7.30 9.74
C SER A 197 -2.10 -6.87 9.98
N TYR A 198 -1.87 -5.98 10.94
CA TYR A 198 -0.54 -5.72 11.44
C TYR A 198 -0.51 -5.67 12.95
N CYS A 199 0.53 -6.26 13.52
CA CYS A 199 0.81 -6.34 14.93
C CYS A 199 2.13 -5.61 15.18
N LEU A 200 2.09 -4.62 16.07
CA LEU A 200 3.21 -3.72 16.33
C LEU A 200 3.61 -3.82 17.81
N PRO A 201 4.87 -4.18 18.11
CA PRO A 201 5.33 -4.29 19.47
C PRO A 201 5.51 -2.90 20.11
N SER A 202 5.39 -2.83 21.43
CA SER A 202 5.66 -1.61 22.20
C SER A 202 7.15 -1.24 22.24
N ASN A 203 8.03 -2.24 22.10
CA ASN A 203 9.46 -2.07 22.02
C ASN A 203 9.87 -1.66 20.60
N LYS A 204 10.42 -0.45 20.45
CA LYS A 204 10.90 0.10 19.17
C LYS A 204 12.02 -0.72 18.51
N MET A 205 12.70 -1.57 19.28
CA MET A 205 13.73 -2.47 18.78
C MET A 205 13.16 -3.82 18.30
N ALA A 206 11.90 -4.12 18.61
CA ALA A 206 11.25 -5.36 18.19
C ALA A 206 10.63 -5.18 16.80
N ILE A 207 10.68 -6.26 16.02
CA ILE A 207 10.10 -6.31 14.68
C ILE A 207 8.61 -6.66 14.83
N GLY A 208 7.75 -5.80 14.29
CA GLY A 208 6.34 -6.11 14.10
C GLY A 208 6.14 -6.94 12.84
N TYR A 209 4.90 -7.37 12.62
CA TYR A 209 4.57 -8.12 11.41
C TYR A 209 3.23 -7.67 10.84
N MET A 210 3.11 -7.77 9.53
CA MET A 210 1.89 -7.68 8.78
C MET A 210 1.60 -9.06 8.18
N ASN A 211 0.36 -9.52 8.34
CA ASN A 211 -0.13 -10.70 7.64
C ASN A 211 -1.14 -10.27 6.58
N LEU A 212 -0.94 -10.72 5.35
CA LEU A 212 -1.90 -10.63 4.25
C LEU A 212 -2.53 -12.00 4.06
N GLY A 213 -3.85 -12.06 3.96
CA GLY A 213 -4.58 -13.32 3.95
C GLY A 213 -5.31 -13.53 5.27
N ASP A 214 -5.61 -14.79 5.56
CA ASP A 214 -6.41 -15.20 6.69
C ASP A 214 -5.85 -14.67 8.02
N TYR A 215 -6.76 -14.17 8.86
CA TYR A 215 -6.46 -13.58 10.15
C TYR A 215 -7.08 -14.38 11.30
N ARG A 216 -7.70 -15.53 11.02
CA ARG A 216 -8.21 -16.44 12.06
C ARG A 216 -7.08 -16.80 13.02
N GLY A 217 -7.34 -16.69 14.32
CA GLY A 217 -6.34 -16.92 15.38
C GLY A 217 -5.76 -15.66 16.04
N GLN A 218 -6.32 -14.48 15.78
CA GLN A 218 -5.96 -13.22 16.46
C GLN A 218 -6.31 -13.18 17.98
N GLY A 219 -6.50 -14.32 18.66
CA GLY A 219 -6.77 -14.41 20.10
C GLY A 219 -8.15 -13.89 20.54
N ALA A 220 -8.39 -13.92 21.85
CA ALA A 220 -9.58 -13.33 22.47
C ALA A 220 -9.49 -11.78 22.49
N ASP A 221 -10.60 -11.11 22.81
CA ASP A 221 -10.66 -9.67 23.09
C ASP A 221 -10.41 -8.71 21.91
N VAL A 222 -10.83 -9.10 20.70
CA VAL A 222 -10.85 -8.19 19.54
C VAL A 222 -12.13 -7.34 19.56
N LEU A 223 -11.97 -6.03 19.51
CA LEU A 223 -13.05 -5.08 19.32
C LEU A 223 -13.30 -4.85 17.83
N TYR A 224 -14.54 -4.97 17.39
CA TYR A 224 -14.91 -4.82 15.99
C TYR A 224 -15.74 -3.57 15.73
N THR A 225 -15.54 -2.98 14.56
CA THR A 225 -16.37 -1.89 14.03
C THR A 225 -16.55 -2.08 12.52
N PRO A 226 -17.69 -1.70 11.94
CA PRO A 226 -17.86 -1.75 10.48
C PRO A 226 -16.82 -0.91 9.75
N LEU A 227 -16.32 -1.47 8.64
CA LEU A 227 -15.53 -0.76 7.65
C LEU A 227 -16.45 -0.31 6.53
N SER A 228 -16.25 0.90 6.01
CA SER A 228 -16.96 1.39 4.83
C SER A 228 -15.97 1.84 3.76
N ARG A 229 -16.45 1.93 2.52
CA ARG A 229 -15.69 2.54 1.42
C ARG A 229 -16.06 4.01 1.35
N THR A 230 -15.06 4.86 1.19
CA THR A 230 -15.26 6.29 0.98
C THR A 230 -15.79 6.54 -0.44
N THR A 231 -16.66 7.55 -0.59
CA THR A 231 -17.24 7.93 -1.87
C THR A 231 -16.41 8.98 -2.60
N SER A 232 -15.72 9.84 -1.84
CA SER A 232 -14.88 10.92 -2.36
C SER A 232 -13.51 10.47 -2.88
N LYS A 233 -12.99 9.35 -2.37
CA LYS A 233 -11.72 8.72 -2.78
C LYS A 233 -11.87 7.20 -2.68
N PRO A 234 -11.13 6.38 -3.43
CA PRO A 234 -11.21 4.93 -3.29
C PRO A 234 -10.30 4.45 -2.14
N THR A 235 -10.74 4.71 -0.91
CA THR A 235 -10.09 4.25 0.33
C THR A 235 -11.11 3.56 1.25
N TYR A 236 -10.63 2.99 2.34
CA TYR A 236 -11.48 2.46 3.41
C TYR A 236 -11.54 3.44 4.58
N SER A 237 -12.69 3.55 5.23
CA SER A 237 -12.89 4.38 6.41
C SER A 237 -13.66 3.65 7.50
N LEU A 238 -13.44 4.08 8.74
CA LEU A 238 -14.12 3.56 9.93
C LEU A 238 -15.29 4.47 10.28
N THR A 239 -16.49 3.91 10.50
CA THR A 239 -17.68 4.69 10.87
C THR A 239 -17.64 5.14 12.34
N ASN A 240 -17.07 4.32 13.22
CA ASN A 240 -16.87 4.63 14.64
C ASN A 240 -15.41 4.40 15.01
N MET A 241 -14.80 5.37 15.70
CA MET A 241 -13.42 5.27 16.16
C MET A 241 -13.36 5.05 17.67
N PHE A 242 -12.50 4.13 18.08
CA PHE A 242 -12.01 4.06 19.46
C PHE A 242 -11.15 5.31 19.74
N TYR A 243 -11.71 6.28 20.44
CA TYR A 243 -10.94 7.40 20.99
C TYR A 243 -10.09 6.88 22.16
N ALA A 244 -8.76 6.87 21.99
CA ALA A 244 -7.85 6.65 23.10
C ALA A 244 -7.42 8.02 23.66
N ASP A 245 -7.91 8.32 24.86
CA ASP A 245 -7.54 9.47 25.66
C ASP A 245 -6.01 9.55 25.88
N SER A 246 -5.50 10.78 25.85
CA SER A 246 -4.11 11.18 26.17
C SER A 246 -3.56 10.60 27.48
N THR A 247 -4.43 10.18 28.40
CA THR A 247 -4.05 9.46 29.63
C THR A 247 -3.45 8.07 29.37
N TYR A 248 -3.77 7.41 28.24
CA TYR A 248 -3.39 6.01 27.96
C TYR A 248 -2.31 5.82 26.88
N GLY A 249 -1.90 6.90 26.20
CA GLY A 249 -0.72 6.94 25.34
C GLY A 249 -0.87 6.40 23.91
N LEU A 250 -2.03 5.90 23.47
CA LEU A 250 -2.21 5.50 22.06
C LEU A 250 -2.46 6.75 21.19
N CYS A 251 -1.61 7.03 20.20
CA CYS A 251 -1.90 8.03 19.17
C CYS A 251 -1.93 7.32 17.80
N MET A 252 -3.11 6.84 17.40
CA MET A 252 -3.34 6.56 15.98
C MET A 252 -3.68 7.88 15.31
N THR A 253 -2.88 8.30 14.32
CA THR A 253 -3.24 9.49 13.55
C THR A 253 -4.43 9.16 12.68
N VAL A 254 -5.52 9.82 12.99
CA VAL A 254 -6.81 9.65 12.37
C VAL A 254 -7.16 10.98 11.73
N MET A 255 -7.36 10.96 10.41
CA MET A 255 -7.98 12.10 9.74
C MET A 255 -9.47 11.84 9.61
N LYS A 256 -10.26 12.77 10.15
CA LYS A 256 -11.70 12.84 9.88
C LYS A 256 -11.89 13.10 8.39
N THR A 257 -12.60 12.21 7.69
CA THR A 257 -12.97 12.44 6.29
C THR A 257 -14.19 13.38 6.22
N THR A 258 -14.43 14.01 5.07
CA THR A 258 -15.67 14.79 4.83
C THR A 258 -16.91 13.90 4.78
N ASP A 259 -16.71 12.62 4.48
CA ASP A 259 -17.68 11.54 4.61
C ASP A 259 -17.63 10.96 6.04
N VAL A 260 -18.69 10.30 6.51
CA VAL A 260 -18.97 9.88 7.92
C VAL A 260 -17.98 8.85 8.51
N GLY A 261 -16.67 9.06 8.37
CA GLY A 261 -15.65 8.14 8.85
C GLY A 261 -14.25 8.72 9.05
N VAL A 262 -13.35 7.83 9.39
CA VAL A 262 -11.97 8.09 9.81
C VAL A 262 -11.00 7.24 9.00
N GLN A 263 -9.93 7.86 8.52
CA GLN A 263 -8.81 7.18 7.86
C GLN A 263 -7.65 7.00 8.84
N ILE A 264 -7.18 5.77 9.04
CA ILE A 264 -5.95 5.50 9.80
C ILE A 264 -4.78 5.85 8.88
N LEU A 265 -3.88 6.71 9.35
CA LEU A 265 -2.84 7.28 8.48
C LEU A 265 -1.43 7.21 9.05
N GLY A 266 -1.21 6.90 10.33
CA GLY A 266 0.15 6.97 10.84
C GLY A 266 0.48 6.43 12.22
N ASN A 267 1.79 6.34 12.47
CA ASN A 267 2.45 5.64 13.56
C ASN A 267 2.76 6.54 14.77
N ARG A 268 2.06 6.30 15.88
CA ARG A 268 2.70 6.37 17.20
C ARG A 268 2.10 5.32 18.13
N ALA A 269 2.74 4.16 18.14
CA ALA A 269 2.53 3.17 19.19
C ALA A 269 3.35 3.60 20.43
N THR A 270 2.70 3.82 21.57
CA THR A 270 3.42 3.78 22.87
C THR A 270 3.19 2.47 23.60
N ARG A 271 2.27 1.66 23.09
CA ARG A 271 1.87 0.35 23.57
C ARG A 271 1.66 -0.55 22.37
N SER A 272 1.76 -1.84 22.59
CA SER A 272 1.54 -2.81 21.55
C SER A 272 0.07 -2.92 21.20
N PHE A 273 -0.22 -3.11 19.92
CA PHE A 273 -1.58 -3.27 19.42
C PHE A 273 -1.58 -4.04 18.10
N GLY A 274 -2.75 -4.60 17.79
CA GLY A 274 -3.01 -5.35 16.58
C GLY A 274 -4.24 -4.76 15.91
N THR A 275 -4.17 -4.64 14.60
CA THR A 275 -5.34 -4.28 13.78
C THR A 275 -5.59 -5.35 12.74
N THR A 276 -6.85 -5.52 12.37
CA THR A 276 -7.27 -6.35 11.25
C THR A 276 -8.21 -5.54 10.39
N PHE A 277 -7.91 -5.48 9.10
CA PHE A 277 -8.79 -4.97 8.06
C PHE A 277 -9.33 -6.18 7.31
N ASP A 278 -10.53 -6.64 7.70
CA ASP A 278 -11.27 -7.64 6.95
C ASP A 278 -12.01 -6.93 5.81
N ILE A 279 -11.40 -6.95 4.63
CA ILE A 279 -11.95 -6.31 3.42
C ILE A 279 -13.07 -7.15 2.82
N GLN A 280 -13.04 -8.47 3.01
CA GLN A 280 -14.08 -9.38 2.52
C GLN A 280 -15.36 -9.27 3.36
N GLY A 281 -15.22 -9.25 4.68
CA GLY A 281 -16.29 -9.07 5.65
C GLY A 281 -16.68 -7.61 5.91
N MET A 282 -15.91 -6.64 5.39
CA MET A 282 -16.09 -5.21 5.62
C MET A 282 -16.11 -4.84 7.12
N ILE A 283 -15.17 -5.39 7.88
CA ILE A 283 -15.05 -5.18 9.32
C ILE A 283 -13.60 -4.80 9.65
N PHE A 284 -13.44 -3.87 10.59
CA PHE A 284 -12.16 -3.58 11.22
C PHE A 284 -12.13 -4.17 12.63
N GLY A 285 -11.07 -4.89 12.93
CA GLY A 285 -10.76 -5.41 14.27
C GLY A 285 -9.61 -4.66 14.91
N PHE A 286 -9.72 -4.38 16.20
CA PHE A 286 -8.67 -3.78 17.02
C PHE A 286 -8.45 -4.62 18.27
N ARG A 287 -7.18 -4.89 18.59
CA ARG A 287 -6.78 -5.63 19.79
C ARG A 287 -5.72 -4.84 20.54
N TYR A 288 -6.02 -4.50 21.79
CA TYR A 288 -5.09 -3.83 22.69
C TYR A 288 -4.06 -4.81 23.25
N SER A 289 -2.83 -4.36 23.52
CA SER A 289 -1.73 -5.20 24.06
C SER A 289 -1.50 -6.49 23.27
N ALA A 290 -1.67 -6.37 21.97
CA ALA A 290 -1.41 -7.42 21.01
C ALA A 290 0.02 -7.26 20.54
N CYS A 291 0.83 -8.32 20.72
CA CYS A 291 2.30 -8.31 20.64
C CYS A 291 3.01 -7.34 21.61
#